data_AF-A0A0F9N5E8-F1
#
_entry.id   AF-A0A0F9N5E8-F1
#
_cell.length_a   1.000
_cell.length_b   1.000
_cell.length_c   1.000
_cell.angle_alpha   90.00
_cell.angle_beta   90.00
_cell.angle_gamma   90.00
#
_symmetry.space_group_name_H-M   'P 1'
#
loop_
_entity.id
_entity.type
_entity.pdbx_description
1 polymer ?
#
loop_
_entity_poly.entity_id
_entity_poly.type
_entity_poly.pdbx_seq_one_letter_code
_entity_poly.pdbx_strand_id
1 'polypeptide(L)' 'MVKLKWTHNAIEELDDIANYISKDSPKYALILVKQIYEMISHLEEFPKFGRKVTEYNDPNLREILAFEK' A
#
# COMPACT_ATOMS: atom_id res chain seq x y z
N MET A 1 -8.67 3.97 16.50
CA MET A 1 -7.77 2.81 16.38
C MET A 1 -8.53 1.64 15.79
N VAL A 2 -8.02 1.04 14.71
CA VAL A 2 -8.58 -0.15 14.06
C VAL A 2 -7.48 -1.19 13.83
N LYS A 3 -7.86 -2.45 13.60
CA LYS A 3 -6.91 -3.51 13.26
C LYS A 3 -6.66 -3.52 11.76
N LEU A 4 -5.40 -3.33 11.35
CA LEU A 4 -4.98 -3.52 9.97
C LEU A 4 -4.95 -5.02 9.65
N LYS A 5 -5.52 -5.40 8.51
CA LYS A 5 -5.45 -6.76 7.96
C LYS A 5 -5.14 -6.68 6.48
N TRP A 6 -4.16 -7.46 6.06
CA TRP A 6 -3.85 -7.67 4.66
C TRP A 6 -4.61 -8.88 4.13
N THR A 7 -5.07 -8.80 2.89
CA THR A 7 -5.50 -9.99 2.17
C THR A 7 -4.28 -10.80 1.75
N HIS A 8 -4.45 -12.10 1.55
CA HIS A 8 -3.37 -12.95 1.04
C HIS A 8 -2.85 -12.44 -0.31
N ASN A 9 -3.78 -12.10 -1.22
CA ASN A 9 -3.45 -11.51 -2.53
C ASN A 9 -2.59 -10.25 -2.42
N ALA A 10 -2.90 -9.35 -1.48
CA ALA A 10 -2.13 -8.11 -1.35
C ALA A 10 -0.69 -8.34 -0.85
N ILE A 11 -0.45 -9.42 -0.10
CA ILE A 11 0.91 -9.82 0.30
C ILE A 11 1.66 -10.39 -0.91
N GLU A 12 1.03 -11.29 -1.66
CA GLU A 12 1.62 -11.88 -2.87
C GLU A 12 1.94 -10.81 -3.93
N GLU A 13 1.03 -9.87 -4.17
CA GLU A 13 1.25 -8.76 -5.11
C GLU A 13 2.40 -7.83 -4.66
N LEU A 14 2.52 -7.56 -3.36
CA LEU A 14 3.62 -6.76 -2.83
C LEU A 14 4.97 -7.47 -3.04
N ASP A 15 5.03 -8.77 -2.80
CA ASP A 15 6.22 -9.59 -3.03
C ASP A 15 6.57 -9.64 -4.52
N ASP A 16 5.59 -9.81 -5.41
CA ASP A 16 5.81 -9.83 -6.86
C ASP A 16 6.36 -8.50 -7.38
N ILE A 17 5.82 -7.37 -6.92
CA ILE A 17 6.31 -6.04 -7.28
C ILE A 17 7.75 -5.85 -6.77
N ALA A 18 8.03 -6.21 -5.52
CA ALA A 18 9.37 -6.12 -4.94
C ALA A 18 10.37 -7.00 -5.70
N ASN A 19 9.99 -8.25 -6.01
CA ASN A 19 10.78 -9.19 -6.79
C ASN A 19 11.08 -8.66 -8.19
N TYR A 20 10.10 -8.06 -8.86
CA TYR A 20 10.30 -7.45 -10.16
C TYR A 20 11.33 -6.33 -10.12
N ILE A 21 11.18 -5.36 -9.20
CA ILE A 21 12.10 -4.21 -9.06
C ILE A 21 13.50 -4.67 -8.64
N SER A 22 13.59 -5.73 -7.83
CA SER A 22 14.87 -6.24 -7.32
C SER A 22 15.81 -6.72 -8.44
N LYS A 23 15.26 -7.09 -9.61
CA LYS A 23 16.04 -7.47 -10.80
C LYS A 23 16.95 -6.35 -11.26
N ASP A 24 16.50 -5.11 -11.14
CA ASP A 24 17.26 -3.92 -11.51
C ASP A 24 17.98 -3.31 -10.30
N SER A 25 17.30 -3.26 -9.14
CA SER A 25 17.87 -2.72 -7.92
C SER A 25 17.22 -3.29 -6.66
N PRO A 26 17.92 -4.20 -5.95
CA PRO A 26 17.47 -4.71 -4.66
C PRO A 26 17.27 -3.60 -3.62
N LYS A 27 18.08 -2.54 -3.70
CA LYS A 27 17.96 -1.38 -2.80
C LYS A 27 16.64 -0.65 -3.01
N TYR A 28 16.23 -0.39 -4.24
CA TYR A 28 14.96 0.28 -4.52
C TYR A 28 13.76 -0.60 -4.18
N ALA A 29 13.83 -1.91 -4.39
CA ALA A 29 12.79 -2.84 -3.94
C ALA A 29 12.57 -2.74 -2.42
N LEU A 30 13.65 -2.69 -1.63
CA LEU A 30 13.55 -2.52 -0.17
C LEU A 30 12.95 -1.17 0.23
N ILE A 31 13.33 -0.08 -0.46
CA ILE A 31 12.79 1.26 -0.19
C ILE A 31 11.27 1.28 -0.47
N LEU A 32 10.84 0.70 -1.59
CA LEU A 32 9.43 0.62 -1.97
C LEU A 32 8.60 -0.08 -0.89
N VAL A 33 9.04 -1.27 -0.46
CA VAL A 33 8.32 -2.04 0.56
C VAL A 33 8.23 -1.24 1.86
N LYS A 34 9.33 -0.62 2.31
CA LYS A 34 9.32 0.21 3.52
C LYS A 34 8.32 1.37 3.43
N GLN A 35 8.32 2.11 2.31
CA GLN A 35 7.40 3.23 2.10
C GLN A 35 5.94 2.80 2.15
N ILE A 36 5.60 1.64 1.55
CA ILE A 36 4.24 1.10 1.60
C ILE A 36 3.86 0.76 3.05
N TYR A 37 4.73 0.06 3.79
CA TYR A 37 4.49 -0.28 5.19
C TYR A 37 4.35 0.96 6.10
N GLU A 38 5.18 1.97 5.91
CA GLU A 38 5.08 3.24 6.64
C GLU A 38 3.76 3.95 6.33
N MET A 39 3.40 4.05 5.05
CA MET A 39 2.17 4.73 4.62
C MET A 39 0.90 4.10 5.21
N ILE A 40 0.80 2.77 5.18
CA ILE A 40 -0.39 2.08 5.71
C ILE A 40 -0.41 2.02 7.24
N SER A 41 0.72 2.19 7.94
CA SER A 41 0.77 2.15 9.40
C SER A 41 -0.13 3.22 10.02
N HIS A 42 -0.28 4.36 9.33
CA HIS A 42 -1.19 5.43 9.70
C HIS A 42 -2.68 5.02 9.67
N LEU A 43 -3.05 3.95 8.96
CA LEU A 43 -4.46 3.50 8.87
C LEU A 43 -5.00 2.97 10.19
N GLU A 44 -4.14 2.50 11.10
CA GLU A 44 -4.59 2.07 12.42
C GLU A 44 -5.21 3.24 13.19
N GLU A 45 -4.59 4.41 13.13
CA GLU A 45 -5.05 5.63 13.81
C GLU A 45 -6.06 6.42 12.97
N PHE A 46 -5.86 6.44 11.65
CA PHE A 46 -6.66 7.21 10.68
C PHE A 46 -7.28 6.28 9.61
N PRO A 47 -8.34 5.52 9.92
CA PRO A 47 -8.91 4.53 8.99
C PRO A 47 -9.49 5.13 7.70
N LYS A 48 -9.72 6.45 7.70
CA LYS A 48 -10.21 7.21 6.55
C LYS A 48 -9.09 8.00 5.87
N PHE A 49 -7.82 7.61 6.04
CA PHE A 49 -6.69 8.18 5.32
C PHE A 49 -6.66 7.69 3.86
N GLY A 50 -6.34 8.59 2.92
CA GLY A 50 -6.48 8.41 1.47
C GLY A 50 -7.69 9.14 0.87
N ARG A 51 -7.97 8.94 -0.41
CA ARG A 51 -9.19 9.45 -1.07
C ARG A 51 -10.18 8.32 -1.35
N LYS A 52 -11.47 8.65 -1.46
CA LYS A 52 -12.46 7.69 -1.96
C LYS A 52 -12.16 7.39 -3.42
N VAL A 53 -12.33 6.13 -3.83
CA VAL A 53 -12.17 5.76 -5.24
C VAL A 53 -13.38 6.26 -6.01
N THR A 54 -13.19 7.24 -6.89
CA THR A 54 -14.26 7.96 -7.60
C THR A 54 -15.13 7.07 -8.47
N GLU A 55 -14.52 6.02 -9.01
CA GLU A 55 -15.10 5.02 -9.90
C GLU A 55 -16.10 4.12 -9.16
N TYR A 56 -16.00 4.05 -7.84
CA TYR A 56 -16.87 3.24 -7.00
C TYR A 56 -17.67 4.13 -6.05
N ASN A 57 -18.99 4.00 -6.02
CA ASN A 57 -19.84 4.75 -5.08
C ASN A 57 -19.82 4.14 -3.66
N ASP A 58 -18.66 3.66 -3.20
CA ASP A 58 -18.48 3.05 -1.88
C ASP A 58 -17.59 3.94 -1.00
N PRO A 59 -18.12 4.52 0.10
CA PRO A 59 -17.33 5.36 1.00
C PRO A 59 -16.24 4.60 1.78
N ASN A 60 -16.29 3.26 1.80
CA ASN A 60 -15.32 2.40 2.48
C ASN A 60 -14.19 1.94 1.57
N LEU A 61 -14.36 2.07 0.24
CA LEU A 61 -13.28 1.82 -0.71
C LEU A 61 -12.45 3.08 -0.90
N ARG A 62 -11.17 2.98 -0.56
CA ARG A 62 -10.26 4.13 -0.52
C ARG A 62 -8.93 3.77 -1.12
N GLU A 63 -8.28 4.74 -1.74
CA GLU A 63 -6.95 4.59 -2.32
C GLU A 63 -5.98 5.60 -1.73
N ILE A 64 -4.72 5.18 -1.65
CA ILE A 64 -3.60 5.98 -1.18
C ILE A 64 -2.53 5.92 -2.26
N LEU A 65 -2.09 7.09 -2.71
CA LEU A 65 -0.99 7.19 -3.66
C LEU A 65 0.31 7.20 -2.85
N ALA A 66 1.07 6.10 -2.91
CA ALA A 66 2.34 5.95 -2.21
C ALA A 66 3.53 6.55 -2.99
N PHE A 67 3.33 6.85 -4.28
CA PHE A 67 4.35 7.41 -5.17
C PHE A 67 3.76 8.61 -5.91
N GLU A 68 4.38 9.77 -5.74
CA GLU A 68 4.28 10.86 -6.71
C GLU A 68 5.63 10.99 -7.41
N LYS A 69 5.56 11.37 -8.69
CA LYS A 69 6.68 11.45 -9.61
C LYS A 69 7.42 12.78 -9.44
#